data_AF-A0A521TJT5-F1
#
_entry.id   AF-A0A521TJT5-F1
#
_cell.length_a   1.000
_cell.length_b   1.000
_cell.length_c   1.000
_cell.angle_alpha   90.00
_cell.angle_beta   90.00
_cell.angle_gamma   90.00
#
_symmetry.space_group_name_H-M   'P 1'
#
loop_
_entity.id
_entity.type
_entity.pdbx_description
1 polymer ?
#
loop_
_entity_poly.entity_id
_entity_poly.type
_entity_poly.pdbx_seq_one_letter_code
_entity_poly.pdbx_strand_id
1 'polypeptide(L)' 'MKIYTKTGDDGTTGLQGNSRVSKSHPRIIAYGTIDEANAGLGIVLSYKLDKDIATLLNLIQIGRA' A
#
# COMPACT_ATOMS: atom_id res chain seq x y z
N MET A 1 -11.88 -17.70 -2.53
CA MET A 1 -10.42 -17.48 -2.53
C MET A 1 -10.03 -17.05 -1.13
N LYS A 2 -9.02 -17.66 -0.49
CA LYS A 2 -8.57 -17.22 0.85
C LYS A 2 -7.51 -16.13 0.66
N ILE A 3 -7.72 -14.98 1.32
CA ILE A 3 -6.73 -13.89 1.34
C ILE A 3 -5.60 -14.23 2.33
N TYR A 4 -5.88 -15.00 3.38
CA TYR A 4 -4.90 -15.40 4.38
C TYR A 4 -4.15 -16.68 3.97
N THR A 5 -2.83 -16.66 4.15
CA THR A 5 -1.93 -17.81 3.90
C THR A 5 -1.26 -18.34 5.16
N LYS A 6 -1.27 -17.55 6.26
CA LYS A 6 -0.54 -17.82 7.52
C LYS A 6 0.98 -17.87 7.41
N THR A 7 1.54 -17.60 6.23
CA THR A 7 2.99 -17.71 6.03
C THR A 7 3.78 -16.66 6.82
N GLY A 8 3.14 -15.60 7.33
CA GLY A 8 3.80 -14.56 8.13
C GLY A 8 3.53 -14.63 9.63
N ASP A 9 2.96 -15.73 10.13
CA ASP A 9 2.64 -15.90 11.55
C ASP A 9 3.92 -16.00 12.41
N ASP A 10 5.06 -16.33 11.81
CA ASP A 10 6.40 -16.32 12.42
C ASP A 10 7.01 -14.91 12.54
N GLY A 11 6.27 -13.86 12.18
CA GLY A 11 6.74 -12.48 12.22
C GLY A 11 7.54 -12.05 10.99
N THR A 12 7.66 -12.90 9.97
CA THR A 12 8.34 -12.57 8.71
C THR A 12 7.36 -12.37 7.55
N THR A 13 7.84 -11.77 6.46
CA THR A 13 7.06 -11.57 5.23
C THR A 13 7.96 -11.71 4.00
N GLY A 14 7.35 -12.03 2.86
CA GLY A 14 8.05 -12.18 1.58
C GLY A 14 8.28 -10.83 0.91
N LEU A 15 9.44 -10.68 0.29
CA LEU A 15 9.72 -9.66 -0.71
C LEU A 15 9.65 -10.26 -2.11
N GLN A 16 9.51 -9.40 -3.11
CA GLN A 16 9.68 -9.80 -4.50
C GLN A 16 11.07 -10.46 -4.68
N GLY A 17 11.11 -11.63 -5.32
CA GLY A 17 12.34 -12.41 -5.49
C GLY A 17 12.60 -13.47 -4.42
N ASN A 18 11.56 -13.98 -3.75
CA ASN A 18 11.61 -15.10 -2.80
C ASN A 18 12.45 -14.89 -1.53
N SER A 19 12.90 -13.67 -1.24
CA SER A 19 13.54 -13.36 0.04
C SER A 19 12.50 -13.11 1.13
N ARG A 20 12.80 -13.51 2.38
CA ARG A 20 11.95 -13.25 3.55
C ARG A 20 12.66 -12.34 4.53
N VAL A 21 11.94 -11.36 5.07
CA VAL A 21 12.46 -10.39 6.05
C VAL A 21 11.50 -10.27 7.23
N SER A 22 12.01 -9.77 8.35
CA SER A 22 11.14 -9.41 9.50
C SER A 22 10.08 -8.39 9.07
N LYS A 23 8.87 -8.48 9.64
CA LYS A 23 7.81 -7.46 9.47
C LYS A 23 8.24 -6.07 9.95
N SER A 24 9.24 -5.99 10.85
CA SER A 24 9.83 -4.73 11.32
C SER A 24 11.01 -4.26 10.47
N HIS A 25 11.33 -4.93 9.36
CA HIS A 25 12.41 -4.51 8.47
C HIS A 25 12.12 -3.13 7.86
N PRO A 26 13.10 -2.20 7.76
CA PRO A 26 12.87 -0.82 7.28
C PRO A 26 12.13 -0.73 5.94
N ARG A 27 12.43 -1.64 5.01
CA ARG A 27 11.73 -1.75 3.72
C ARG A 27 10.23 -2.05 3.87
N ILE A 28 9.86 -2.94 4.79
CA ILE A 28 8.44 -3.30 5.02
C ILE A 28 7.71 -2.11 5.65
N ILE A 29 8.34 -1.43 6.60
CA ILE A 29 7.81 -0.21 7.20
C ILE A 29 7.57 0.83 6.10
N ALA A 30 8.56 1.08 5.23
CA ALA A 30 8.42 2.03 4.14
C ALA A 30 7.25 1.70 3.20
N TYR A 31 7.08 0.43 2.81
CA TYR A 31 5.95 0.02 1.98
C TYR A 31 4.61 0.19 2.69
N GLY A 32 4.54 -0.16 3.98
CA GLY A 32 3.34 0.03 4.79
C GLY A 32 2.95 1.51 4.93
N THR A 33 3.94 2.40 5.14
CA THR A 33 3.70 3.85 5.20
C THR A 33 3.16 4.40 3.88
N ILE A 34 3.68 3.93 2.74
CA ILE A 34 3.15 4.33 1.42
C ILE A 34 1.74 3.78 1.21
N ASP A 35 1.46 2.54 1.63
CA ASP A 35 0.13 1.93 1.56
C ASP A 35 -0.89 2.70 2.41
N GLU A 36 -0.51 3.10 3.63
CA GLU A 36 -1.33 3.94 4.52
C GLU A 36 -1.61 5.32 3.90
N ALA A 37 -0.59 5.98 3.34
CA ALA A 37 -0.77 7.24 2.64
C ALA A 37 -1.71 7.09 1.43
N ASN A 38 -1.55 6.00 0.67
CA ASN A 38 -2.39 5.70 -0.48
C ASN A 38 -3.85 5.45 -0.07
N ALA A 39 -4.09 4.73 1.03
CA ALA A 39 -5.42 4.55 1.60
C ALA A 39 -6.03 5.89 2.06
N GLY A 40 -5.22 6.79 2.64
CA GLY A 40 -5.62 8.16 2.97
C GLY A 40 -6.11 8.95 1.76
N LEU A 41 -5.44 8.83 0.60
CA LEU A 41 -5.93 9.42 -0.66
C LEU A 41 -7.29 8.84 -1.08
N GLY A 42 -7.50 7.54 -0.85
CA GLY A 42 -8.78 6.87 -1.11
C GLY A 42 -9.92 7.45 -0.27
N ILE A 43 -9.66 7.81 1.00
CA ILE A 43 -10.63 8.51 1.85
C ILE A 43 -10.97 9.87 1.24
N VAL A 44 -9.97 10.66 0.84
CA VAL A 44 -10.19 11.98 0.22
C VAL A 44 -11.01 11.85 -1.06
N LEU A 45 -10.71 10.86 -1.91
CA LEU A 45 -11.43 10.57 -3.15
C LEU A 45 -12.88 10.11 -2.94
N SER A 46 -13.25 9.68 -1.72
CA SER A 46 -14.64 9.33 -1.41
C SER A 46 -15.57 10.54 -1.27
N TYR A 47 -15.01 11.75 -1.20
CA TYR A 47 -15.76 13.01 -1.14
C TYR A 47 -15.95 13.65 -2.52
N LYS A 48 -16.83 14.66 -2.58
CA LYS A 48 -16.97 15.48 -3.79
C LYS A 48 -15.75 16.39 -3.95
N LEU A 49 -15.04 16.21 -5.05
CA LEU A 49 -13.85 16.98 -5.43
C LEU A 49 -14.05 17.59 -6.82
N ASP A 50 -13.26 18.62 -7.13
CA ASP A 50 -13.10 19.08 -8.50
C ASP A 50 -12.49 17.97 -9.36
N LYS A 51 -12.94 17.87 -10.62
CA LYS A 51 -12.56 16.77 -11.52
C LYS A 51 -11.05 16.69 -11.74
N ASP A 52 -10.38 17.84 -11.81
CA ASP A 52 -8.94 17.90 -12.06
C ASP A 52 -8.15 17.38 -10.85
N ILE A 53 -8.61 17.71 -9.63
CA ILE A 53 -8.02 17.20 -8.39
C ILE A 53 -8.26 15.70 -8.25
N ALA A 54 -9.49 15.24 -8.49
CA ALA A 54 -9.79 13.81 -8.45
C ALA A 54 -8.95 13.02 -9.46
N THR A 55 -8.74 13.57 -10.66
CA THR A 55 -7.89 12.96 -11.69
C THR A 55 -6.44 12.87 -11.22
N LEU A 56 -5.88 13.97 -10.69
CA LEU A 56 -4.51 14.00 -10.20
C LEU A 56 -4.29 13.01 -9.05
N LEU A 57 -5.18 12.98 -8.05
CA LEU A 57 -5.07 12.05 -6.93
C LEU A 57 -5.13 10.59 -7.39
N ASN A 58 -6.00 10.25 -8.35
CA ASN A 58 -6.03 8.91 -8.94
C ASN A 58 -4.72 8.55 -9.64
N LEU A 59 -4.10 9.47 -10.39
CA LEU A 59 -2.79 9.24 -11.03
C LEU A 59 -1.69 8.95 -10.00
N ILE A 60 -1.72 9.65 -8.87
CA ILE A 60 -0.79 9.42 -7.76
C ILE A 60 -1.01 8.03 -7.14
N GLN A 61 -2.26 7.61 -6.88
CA GLN A 61 -2.55 6.32 -6.26
C GLN A 61 -2.07 5.11 -7.09
N ILE A 62 -2.10 5.22 -8.41
CA ILE A 62 -1.64 4.17 -9.35
C ILE A 62 -0.14 4.29 -9.69
N GLY A 63 0.56 5.28 -9.13
CA GLY A 63 1.99 5.51 -9.37
C GLY A 63 2.31 5.92 -10.82
N ARG A 64 1.42 6.66 -11.49
CA ARG A 64 1.60 7.15 -12.87
C ARG A 64 1.82 8.67 -12.95
N ALA A 65 2.44 9.24 -11.91
CA ALA A 65 2.84 10.63 -11.89
C ALA A 65 4.05 10.89 -12.80
#